data_AF-A0A1F7G821-F1
#
_entry.id   AF-A0A1F7G821-F1
#
_cell.length_a   1.000
_cell.length_b   1.000
_cell.length_c   1.000
_cell.angle_alpha   90.00
_cell.angle_beta   90.00
_cell.angle_gamma   90.00
#
_symmetry.space_group_name_H-M   'P 1'
#
loop_
_entity.id
_entity.type
_entity.pdbx_description
1 polymer ?
#
loop_
_entity_poly.entity_id
_entity_poly.type
_entity_poly.pdbx_seq_one_letter_code
_entity_poly.pdbx_strand_id
1 'polypeptide(L)'
;MQYMHIVNVSASELKNNVSNVLNDVYFNKKTAVIKRYGEIIAKIVPVDKESKSTRSILNKYFGALPDFPDISKERTFRKRDIGL
;
A
#
# COMPACT_ATOMS: atom_id res chain seq x y z
N MET A 1 3.40 -2.24 -24.97
CA MET A 1 4.39 -2.51 -23.91
C MET A 1 5.18 -1.23 -23.69
N GLN A 2 5.08 -0.62 -22.50
CA GLN A 2 5.78 0.63 -22.20
C GLN A 2 7.25 0.30 -21.92
N TYR A 3 8.18 0.90 -22.68
CA TYR A 3 9.61 0.78 -22.40
C TYR A 3 9.90 1.47 -21.05
N MET A 4 9.97 0.69 -19.96
CA MET A 4 10.41 1.20 -18.67
C MET A 4 11.92 1.41 -18.72
N HIS A 5 12.34 2.68 -18.77
CA HIS A 5 13.75 3.02 -18.61
C HIS A 5 14.18 2.74 -17.17
N ILE A 6 15.06 1.74 -16.99
CA ILE A 6 15.59 1.34 -15.69
C ILE A 6 16.94 2.03 -15.49
N VAL A 7 17.11 2.68 -14.34
CA VAL A 7 18.38 3.27 -13.91
C VAL A 7 18.89 2.47 -12.71
N ASN A 8 20.13 1.99 -12.78
CA ASN A 8 20.79 1.32 -11.66
C ASN A 8 21.59 2.37 -10.87
N VAL A 9 21.33 2.50 -9.58
CA VAL A 9 21.97 3.49 -8.70
C VAL A 9 22.59 2.77 -7.51
N SER A 10 23.79 3.15 -7.10
CA SER A 10 24.38 2.60 -5.86
C SER A 10 23.76 3.26 -4.63
N ALA A 11 23.75 2.58 -3.47
CA ALA A 11 23.23 3.16 -2.24
C ALA A 11 23.99 4.44 -1.81
N SER A 12 25.30 4.51 -2.09
CA SER A 12 26.12 5.70 -1.83
C SER A 12 25.74 6.86 -2.74
N GLU A 13 25.49 6.58 -4.02
CA GLU A 13 25.07 7.58 -5.00
C GLU A 13 23.66 8.08 -4.75
N LEU A 14 22.74 7.19 -4.34
CA LEU A 14 21.43 7.59 -3.84
C LEU A 14 21.61 8.58 -2.69
N LYS A 15 22.40 8.25 -1.66
CA LYS A 15 22.61 9.12 -0.49
C LYS A 15 23.12 10.51 -0.88
N ASN A 16 24.05 10.60 -1.82
CA ASN A 16 24.69 11.85 -2.21
C ASN A 16 23.85 12.67 -3.20
N ASN A 17 23.02 12.01 -4.02
CA ASN A 17 22.29 12.61 -5.14
C ASN A 17 20.77 12.33 -5.11
N VAL A 18 20.17 12.17 -3.92
CA VAL A 18 18.75 11.79 -3.75
C VAL A 18 17.82 12.61 -4.65
N SER A 19 17.99 13.93 -4.64
CA SER A 19 17.12 14.85 -5.40
C SER A 19 17.14 14.57 -6.90
N ASN A 20 18.31 14.28 -7.46
CA ASN A 20 18.44 13.99 -8.89
C ASN A 20 17.77 12.65 -9.24
N VAL A 21 17.96 11.63 -8.40
CA VAL A 21 17.32 10.33 -8.57
C VAL A 21 15.80 10.46 -8.51
N LEU A 22 15.27 11.25 -7.57
CA LEU A 22 13.83 11.49 -7.46
C LEU A 22 13.29 12.30 -8.64
N ASN A 23 14.04 13.29 -9.14
CA ASN A 23 13.65 14.04 -10.34
C ASN A 23 13.58 13.13 -11.58
N ASP A 24 14.56 12.24 -11.75
CA ASP A 24 14.56 11.25 -12.83
C ASP A 24 13.35 10.30 -12.74
N VAL A 25 13.00 9.88 -11.53
CA VAL A 25 11.82 9.03 -11.33
C VAL A 25 10.54 9.82 -11.64
N TYR A 26 10.42 11.04 -11.12
CA TYR A 26 9.19 11.82 -11.21
C TYR A 26 8.93 12.39 -12.61
N PHE A 27 9.89 13.13 -13.14
CA PHE A 27 9.76 13.82 -14.43
C PHE A 27 10.02 12.90 -15.61
N ASN A 28 11.06 12.08 -15.53
CA ASN A 28 11.47 11.22 -16.65
C ASN A 28 10.81 9.83 -16.59
N LYS A 29 9.98 9.56 -15.59
CA LYS A 29 9.24 8.29 -15.40
C LYS A 29 10.15 7.07 -15.43
N LYS A 30 11.40 7.23 -14.99
CA LYS A 30 12.37 6.15 -14.91
C LYS A 30 12.16 5.35 -13.63
N THR A 31 12.45 4.05 -13.67
CA THR A 31 12.49 3.22 -12.46
C THR A 31 13.92 3.17 -11.95
N ALA A 32 14.16 3.63 -10.72
CA ALA A 32 15.48 3.55 -10.10
C ALA A 32 15.60 2.26 -9.29
N VAL A 33 16.60 1.44 -9.58
CA VAL A 33 16.95 0.21 -8.85
C VAL A 33 18.19 0.49 -8.03
N ILE A 34 18.07 0.37 -6.71
CA ILE A 34 19.13 0.72 -5.77
C ILE A 34 19.87 -0.54 -5.35
N LYS A 35 21.19 -0.52 -5.53
CA LYS A 35 22.08 -1.62 -5.20
C LYS A 35 23.07 -1.26 -4.10
N ARG A 36 23.35 -2.21 -3.20
CA ARG A 36 24.41 -2.10 -2.20
C ARG A 36 25.18 -3.42 -2.17
N TYR A 37 26.50 -3.33 -2.30
CA TYR A 37 27.39 -4.51 -2.32
C TYR A 37 26.96 -5.60 -3.32
N GLY A 38 26.47 -5.19 -4.50
CA GLY A 38 26.01 -6.11 -5.55
C GLY A 38 24.56 -6.57 -5.43
N GLU A 39 23.92 -6.37 -4.27
CA GLU A 39 22.54 -6.79 -4.03
C GLU A 39 21.56 -5.64 -4.25
N ILE A 40 20.36 -5.96 -4.76
CA ILE A 40 19.28 -4.99 -4.92
C ILE A 40 18.58 -4.84 -3.57
N ILE A 41 18.60 -3.63 -3.02
CA ILE A 41 18.02 -3.33 -1.70
C ILE A 41 16.68 -2.60 -1.79
N ALA A 42 16.46 -1.85 -2.87
CA ALA A 42 15.24 -1.07 -3.05
C ALA A 42 14.98 -0.77 -4.53
N LYS A 43 13.72 -0.46 -4.84
CA LYS A 43 13.28 0.01 -6.15
C LYS A 43 12.34 1.19 -5.95
N ILE A 44 12.60 2.29 -6.64
CA ILE A 44 11.73 3.47 -6.66
C ILE A 44 11.03 3.47 -8.02
N VAL A 45 9.71 3.34 -7.99
CA VAL A 45 8.86 3.27 -9.17
C VAL A 45 8.04 4.56 -9.22
N PRO A 46 7.94 5.22 -10.39
CA PRO A 46 7.04 6.35 -10.53
C PRO A 46 5.60 5.90 -10.28
N VAL A 47 4.91 6.60 -9.39
CA VAL A 47 3.50 6.40 -9.13
C VAL A 47 2.74 7.34 -10.05
N ASP A 48 1.91 6.80 -10.93
CA ASP A 48 0.92 7.61 -11.64
C ASP A 48 -0.21 7.98 -10.68
N LYS A 49 -0.80 9.17 -10.87
CA LYS A 49 -1.78 9.82 -9.98
C LYS A 49 -2.60 8.81 -9.16
N GLU A 50 -2.70 9.04 -7.85
CA GLU A 50 -3.50 8.24 -6.91
C GLU A 50 -4.74 7.68 -7.60
N SER A 51 -4.81 6.35 -7.69
CA SER A 51 -5.97 5.71 -8.30
C SER A 51 -7.20 6.10 -7.48
N LYS A 52 -8.04 6.99 -8.02
CA LYS A 52 -9.31 7.44 -7.39
C LYS A 52 -10.33 6.30 -7.16
N SER A 53 -9.97 5.06 -7.50
CA SER A 53 -10.85 3.91 -7.60
C SER A 53 -11.31 3.38 -6.24
N THR A 54 -10.42 3.27 -5.25
CA THR A 54 -10.72 2.54 -4.01
C THR A 54 -11.77 3.24 -3.16
N ARG A 55 -11.76 4.57 -3.11
CA ARG A 55 -12.74 5.36 -2.34
C ARG A 55 -14.16 5.26 -2.91
N SER A 56 -14.28 5.18 -4.24
CA SER A 56 -15.58 5.03 -4.92
C SER A 56 -16.19 3.64 -4.71
N ILE A 57 -15.34 2.60 -4.74
CA ILE A 57 -15.75 1.21 -4.48
C ILE A 57 -16.15 1.06 -3.02
N LEU A 58 -15.35 1.59 -2.08
CA LEU A 58 -15.65 1.52 -0.66
C LEU A 58 -16.99 2.20 -0.33
N ASN A 59 -17.25 3.39 -0.89
CA ASN A 59 -18.53 4.08 -0.71
C ASN A 59 -19.72 3.31 -1.31
N LYS A 60 -19.52 2.57 -2.41
CA LYS A 60 -20.58 1.77 -3.04
C LYS A 60 -21.00 0.57 -2.17
N TYR A 61 -20.07 0.02 -1.40
CA TYR A 61 -20.32 -1.15 -0.55
C TYR A 61 -20.44 -0.81 0.95
N PHE A 62 -20.24 0.45 1.33
CA PHE A 62 -20.47 0.93 2.69
C PHE A 62 -21.98 0.89 2.98
N GLY A 63 -22.41 0.00 3.89
CA GLY A 63 -23.82 -0.25 4.18
C GLY A 63 -24.49 -1.30 3.29
N ALA A 64 -23.75 -1.94 2.36
CA ALA A 64 -24.23 -3.07 1.57
C ALA A 64 -23.97 -4.44 2.22
N LEU A 65 -23.43 -4.46 3.44
CA LEU A 65 -23.41 -5.67 4.25
C LEU A 65 -24.88 -5.95 4.64
N PRO A 66 -25.50 -7.05 4.18
CA PRO A 66 -26.82 -7.43 4.68
C PRO A 66 -26.71 -7.56 6.19
N ASP A 67 -27.74 -7.07 6.89
CA ASP A 67 -27.78 -7.06 8.36
C ASP A 67 -27.20 -8.36 8.90
N PHE A 68 -26.10 -8.24 9.65
CA PHE A 68 -25.55 -9.38 10.36
C PHE A 68 -26.70 -9.99 11.19
N PRO A 69 -26.86 -11.32 11.18
CA PRO A 69 -27.94 -11.96 11.92
C PRO A 69 -27.93 -11.43 13.35
N ASP A 70 -29.12 -11.11 13.87
CA ASP A 70 -29.30 -10.50 15.18
C ASP A 70 -28.79 -11.44 16.28
N ILE A 71 -27.49 -11.35 16.56
CA ILE A 71 -26.73 -12.11 17.56
C ILE A 71 -27.27 -11.91 18.99
N SER A 72 -28.23 -11.01 19.18
CA SER A 72 -28.98 -10.90 20.44
C SER A 72 -29.79 -12.16 20.75
N LYS A 73 -30.22 -12.93 19.74
CA LYS A 73 -31.00 -14.17 19.92
C LYS A 73 -30.14 -15.39 20.28
N GLU A 74 -28.84 -15.36 19.99
CA GLU A 74 -27.91 -16.47 20.30
C GLU A 74 -27.14 -16.29 21.61
N ARG A 75 -27.28 -15.15 22.29
CA ARG A 75 -26.71 -14.97 23.64
C ARG A 75 -27.55 -15.72 24.69
N THR A 76 -27.27 -17.00 24.88
CA THR A 76 -27.61 -17.67 26.15
C THR A 76 -26.70 -17.12 27.24
N PHE A 77 -27.14 -16.09 27.95
CA PHE A 77 -26.49 -15.71 29.20
C PHE A 77 -26.62 -16.88 30.18
N ARG A 78 -25.49 -17.49 30.54
CA ARG A 78 -25.44 -18.49 31.61
C ARG A 78 -25.81 -17.77 32.91
N LYS A 79 -27.06 -17.90 33.37
CA LYS A 79 -27.45 -17.44 34.71
C LYS A 79 -26.55 -18.14 35.71
N ARG A 80 -25.72 -17.35 36.40
CA ARG A 80 -24.95 -17.84 37.55
C ARG A 80 -25.91 -17.79 38.74
N ASP A 81 -26.17 -18.94 39.35
CA ASP A 81 -26.97 -19.01 40.56
C ASP A 81 -26.17 -18.37 41.68
N ILE A 82 -26.61 -17.19 42.14
CA ILE A 82 -26.11 -16.58 43.37
C ILE A 82 -27.04 -17.04 44.48
N GLY A 83 -26.69 -18.18 45.07
CA GLY A 83 -27.25 -18.60 46.36
C GLY A 83 -26.97 -17.53 47.41
N LEU A 84 -28.00 -17.25 48.20
CA LEU A 84 -28.13 -16.26 49.28
C LEU A 84 -26.86 -16.00 50.10
#